data_AF-A0A7Y3A8R6-F1
#
_entry.id   AF-A0A7Y3A8R6-F1
#
_cell.length_a   1.000
_cell.length_b   1.000
_cell.length_c   1.000
_cell.angle_alpha   90.00
_cell.angle_beta   90.00
_cell.angle_gamma   90.00
#
_symmetry.space_group_name_H-M   'P 1'
#
loop_
_entity.id
_entity.type
_entity.pdbx_description
1 polymer ?
#
loop_
_entity_poly.entity_id
_entity_poly.type
_entity_poly.pdbx_seq_one_letter_code
_entity_poly.pdbx_strand_id
1 'polypeptide(L)'
;MRVTLRWLADFVDIPTDDPKAVADRLESLGHEVESIEPLGAHFTDVVVGRVTEIAAHPDADKVRVCQVDVGGSTSEIICGAWN
;
A
#
# COMPACT_ATOMS: atom_id res chain seq x y z
N MET A 1 -5.33 12.85 13.14
CA MET A 1 -4.44 13.03 11.95
C MET A 1 -3.62 11.77 11.79
N ARG A 2 -3.29 11.32 10.56
CA ARG A 2 -2.45 10.13 10.34
C ARG A 2 -1.17 10.52 9.61
N VAL A 3 -0.04 10.00 10.06
CA VAL A 3 1.30 10.24 9.51
C VAL A 3 2.10 8.95 9.55
N THR A 4 2.96 8.72 8.57
CA THR A 4 3.92 7.61 8.61
C THR A 4 5.19 8.07 9.32
N LEU A 5 5.79 7.20 10.14
CA LEU A 5 7.06 7.49 10.80
C LEU A 5 8.17 7.80 9.78
N ARG A 6 8.14 7.12 8.63
CA ARG A 6 9.08 7.37 7.53
C ARG A 6 8.98 8.81 7.02
N TRP A 7 7.77 9.32 6.79
CA TRP A 7 7.60 10.69 6.32
C TRP A 7 7.98 11.71 7.39
N LEU A 8 7.69 11.43 8.67
CA LEU A 8 8.12 12.28 9.78
C LEU A 8 9.65 12.38 9.88
N ALA A 9 10.35 11.26 9.64
CA ALA A 9 11.81 11.20 9.64
C ALA A 9 12.48 12.07 8.55
N ASP A 10 11.74 12.46 7.51
CA ASP A 10 12.25 13.40 6.50
C ASP A 10 12.41 14.84 7.05
N PHE A 11 11.79 15.15 8.21
CA PHE A 11 11.81 16.49 8.81
C PHE A 11 12.57 16.57 10.13
N VAL A 12 12.66 15.45 10.87
CA VAL A 12 13.28 15.40 12.19
C VAL A 12 14.01 14.08 12.41
N ASP A 13 15.10 14.12 13.16
CA ASP A 13 15.78 12.90 13.59
C ASP A 13 14.94 12.17 14.64
N ILE A 14 14.57 10.93 14.33
CA ILE A 14 13.86 10.04 15.25
C ILE A 14 14.85 9.01 15.79
N PRO A 15 15.16 8.99 17.11
CA PRO A 15 16.25 8.18 17.66
C PRO A 15 15.89 6.69 17.83
N THR A 16 14.74 6.25 17.33
CA THR A 16 14.22 4.88 17.48
C THR A 16 13.30 4.53 16.31
N ASP A 17 13.34 3.26 15.90
CA ASP A 17 12.42 2.69 14.93
C ASP A 17 11.16 2.09 15.60
N ASP A 18 11.08 2.08 16.93
CA ASP A 18 9.91 1.60 17.68
C ASP A 18 8.77 2.64 17.67
N PRO A 19 7.63 2.37 17.00
CA PRO A 19 6.50 3.30 16.95
C PRO A 19 5.92 3.63 18.32
N LYS A 20 5.99 2.70 19.28
CA LYS A 20 5.42 2.91 20.61
C LYS A 20 6.23 3.92 21.40
N ALA A 21 7.56 3.84 21.35
CA ALA A 21 8.44 4.82 21.97
C ALA A 21 8.21 6.24 21.42
N VAL A 22 7.93 6.38 20.12
CA VAL A 22 7.56 7.66 19.51
C VAL A 22 6.21 8.14 20.01
N ALA A 23 5.22 7.25 20.09
CA ALA A 23 3.88 7.58 20.59
C ALA A 23 3.90 8.05 22.05
N ASP A 24 4.57 7.31 22.95
CA ASP A 24 4.72 7.67 24.36
C ASP A 24 5.36 9.06 24.52
N ARG A 25 6.31 9.41 23.64
CA ARG A 25 6.95 10.73 23.65
C ARG A 25 6.00 11.83 23.17
N LEU A 26 5.22 11.59 22.12
CA LEU A 26 4.21 12.54 21.65
C LEU A 26 3.16 12.81 22.73
N GLU A 27 2.66 11.76 23.40
CA GLU A 27 1.70 11.90 24.51
C GLU A 27 2.27 12.72 25.66
N SER A 28 3.54 12.51 26.02
CA SER A 28 4.21 13.30 27.07
C SER A 28 4.32 14.80 26.74
N LEU A 29 4.27 15.15 25.46
CA LEU A 29 4.27 16.53 24.97
C LEU A 29 2.85 17.11 24.83
N GLY A 30 1.82 16.33 25.16
CA GLY A 30 0.41 16.72 25.04
C GLY A 30 -0.21 16.43 23.67
N HIS A 31 0.45 15.61 22.84
CA HIS A 31 -0.09 15.17 21.55
C HIS A 31 -0.62 13.74 21.68
N GLU A 32 -1.93 13.60 21.80
CA GLU A 32 -2.61 12.31 21.96
C GLU A 32 -2.43 11.40 20.72
N VAL A 33 -2.14 10.12 20.96
CA VAL A 33 -1.99 9.10 19.92
C VAL A 33 -3.10 8.06 20.06
N GLU A 34 -4.12 8.18 19.21
CA GLU A 34 -5.29 7.29 19.26
C GLU A 34 -4.98 5.85 18.80
N SER A 35 -4.09 5.67 17.83
CA SER A 35 -3.74 4.36 17.30
C SER A 35 -2.37 4.31 16.63
N ILE A 36 -1.81 3.11 16.59
CA ILE A 36 -0.60 2.77 15.82
C ILE A 36 -0.98 1.63 14.87
N GLU A 37 -0.78 1.82 13.58
CA GLU A 37 -1.10 0.84 12.55
C GLU A 37 0.16 0.45 11.77
N PRO A 38 0.68 -0.78 11.97
CA PRO A 38 1.80 -1.28 11.19
C PRO A 38 1.45 -1.36 9.70
N LEU A 39 2.30 -0.78 8.85
CA LEU A 39 2.17 -0.89 7.41
C LEU A 39 3.00 -2.06 6.90
N GLY A 40 2.34 -2.98 6.21
CA GLY A 40 2.94 -4.17 5.64
C GLY A 40 2.00 -5.35 5.78
N ALA A 41 1.92 -6.18 4.74
CA ALA A 41 1.22 -7.45 4.81
C ALA A 41 2.20 -8.59 4.55
N HIS A 42 1.86 -9.76 5.09
CA HIS A 42 2.64 -10.98 4.93
C HIS A 42 2.37 -11.60 3.55
N PHE A 43 2.72 -10.87 2.49
CA PHE A 43 2.70 -11.41 1.13
C PHE A 43 4.12 -11.50 0.59
N THR A 44 4.38 -12.56 -0.18
CA THR A 44 5.56 -12.71 -1.02
C THR A 44 5.13 -12.56 -2.48
N ASP A 45 6.10 -12.31 -3.37
CA ASP A 45 5.90 -12.36 -4.83
C ASP A 45 4.93 -11.31 -5.42
N VAL A 46 4.69 -10.22 -4.70
CA VAL A 46 3.92 -9.07 -5.21
C VAL A 46 4.86 -8.13 -5.97
N VAL A 47 4.52 -7.88 -7.24
CA VAL A 47 5.29 -7.02 -8.15
C VAL A 47 4.43 -5.91 -8.73
N VAL A 48 5.08 -4.85 -9.22
CA VAL A 48 4.41 -3.79 -9.98
C VAL A 48 4.21 -4.26 -11.41
N GLY A 49 2.95 -4.32 -11.85
CA GLY A 49 2.57 -4.62 -13.22
C GLY A 49 1.97 -3.42 -13.95
N ARG A 50 2.09 -3.40 -15.28
CA ARG A 50 1.48 -2.39 -16.14
C ARG A 50 0.41 -3.03 -17.00
N VAL A 51 -0.82 -2.53 -16.92
CA VAL A 51 -1.91 -2.94 -17.81
C VAL A 51 -1.62 -2.42 -19.23
N THR A 52 -1.56 -3.32 -20.21
CA THR A 52 -1.31 -3.00 -21.61
C THR A 52 -2.58 -3.01 -22.46
N GLU A 53 -3.56 -3.84 -22.09
CA GLU A 53 -4.84 -3.97 -22.80
C GLU A 53 -5.96 -4.36 -21.83
N ILE A 54 -7.18 -3.91 -22.12
CA ILE A 54 -8.39 -4.25 -21.38
C ILE A 54 -9.49 -4.60 -22.38
N ALA A 55 -10.12 -5.77 -22.22
CA ALA A 55 -11.26 -6.22 -22.99
C ALA A 55 -12.43 -6.62 -22.09
N ALA A 56 -13.66 -6.58 -22.63
CA ALA A 56 -14.82 -7.12 -21.92
C ALA A 56 -14.72 -8.64 -21.82
N HIS A 57 -15.11 -9.21 -20.67
CA HIS A 57 -15.18 -10.65 -20.54
C HIS A 57 -16.36 -11.19 -21.37
N PRO A 58 -16.16 -12.22 -22.21
CA PRO A 58 -17.19 -12.70 -23.14
C PRO A 58 -18.45 -13.19 -22.43
N ASP A 59 -18.29 -13.80 -21.25
CA ASP A 59 -19.39 -14.43 -20.51
C ASP A 59 -19.78 -13.70 -19.21
N ALA A 60 -19.23 -12.51 -18.94
CA ALA A 60 -19.46 -11.85 -17.64
C ALA A 60 -19.37 -10.31 -17.69
N ASP A 61 -20.50 -9.64 -17.49
CA ASP A 61 -20.61 -8.19 -17.63
C ASP A 61 -19.90 -7.38 -16.53
N LYS A 62 -19.59 -8.00 -15.39
CA LYS A 62 -19.02 -7.33 -14.21
C LYS A 62 -17.50 -7.39 -14.12
N VAL A 63 -16.85 -8.09 -15.04
CA VAL A 63 -15.38 -8.29 -15.05
C VAL A 63 -14.80 -8.00 -16.43
N ARG A 64 -13.51 -7.70 -16.47
CA ARG A 64 -12.75 -7.43 -17.68
C ARG A 64 -11.53 -8.35 -17.72
N VAL A 65 -11.11 -8.68 -18.94
CA VAL A 65 -9.87 -9.41 -19.22
C VAL A 65 -8.78 -8.36 -19.42
N CYS A 66 -7.78 -8.36 -18.56
CA CYS A 66 -6.65 -7.42 -18.60
C CYS A 66 -5.38 -8.16 -19.00
N GLN A 67 -4.66 -7.66 -20.01
CA GLN A 67 -3.29 -8.08 -20.28
C GLN A 67 -2.34 -7.21 -19.46
N VAL A 68 -1.50 -7.82 -18.63
CA VAL A 68 -0.63 -7.11 -17.68
C VAL A 68 0.81 -7.55 -17.88
N ASP A 69 1.68 -6.58 -18.19
CA ASP A 69 3.14 -6.75 -18.22
C ASP A 69 3.67 -6.72 -16.79
N VAL A 70 4.26 -7.83 -16.33
CA VAL A 70 4.77 -8.01 -14.96
C VAL A 70 6.31 -8.01 -14.91
N GLY A 71 6.95 -7.25 -15.81
CA GLY A 71 8.41 -7.12 -15.86
C GLY A 71 9.04 -7.95 -16.99
N GLY A 72 8.42 -7.92 -18.18
CA GLY A 72 8.93 -8.58 -19.39
C GLY A 72 8.17 -9.85 -19.79
N SER A 73 7.20 -10.29 -18.99
CA SER A 73 6.19 -11.28 -19.38
C SER A 73 4.79 -10.67 -19.30
N THR A 74 3.93 -11.04 -20.23
CA THR A 74 2.52 -10.64 -20.23
C THR A 74 1.70 -11.76 -19.62
N SER A 75 0.87 -11.40 -18.64
CA SER A 75 -0.07 -12.29 -17.96
C SER A 75 -1.49 -11.81 -18.19
N GLU A 76 -2.40 -12.73 -18.44
CA GLU A 76 -3.83 -12.47 -18.50
C GLU A 76 -4.43 -12.51 -17.09
N ILE A 77 -5.14 -11.45 -16.69
CA ILE A 77 -5.73 -11.30 -15.36
C ILE A 77 -7.19 -10.84 -15.51
N ILE A 78 -8.11 -11.57 -14.87
CA ILE A 78 -9.52 -11.16 -14.78
C ILE A 78 -9.69 -10.17 -13.63
N CYS A 79 -10.12 -8.95 -13.94
CA CYS A 79 -10.27 -7.87 -12.96
C CYS A 79 -11.70 -7.32 -12.93
N GLY A 80 -12.25 -7.16 -11.72
CA GLY A 80 -13.57 -6.56 -11.49
C GLY A 80 -13.56 -5.06 -11.15
N ALA A 81 -12.39 -4.46 -10.93
CA ALA A 81 -12.27 -3.08 -10.43
C ALA A 81 -12.19 -2.06 -11.57
N TRP A 82 -13.05 -1.03 -11.56
CA TRP A 82 -13.29 -0.07 -12.66
C TRP A 82 -12.55 1.28 -12.56
N ASN A 83 -11.57 1.37 -11.68
CA ASN A 83 -10.71 2.55 -11.51
C ASN A 83 -9.45 2.51 -12.37
#